data_AF-X1H8I8-F1
#
_entry.id   AF-X1H8I8-F1
#
_cell.length_a   1.000
_cell.length_b   1.000
_cell.length_c   1.000
_cell.angle_alpha   90.00
_cell.angle_beta   90.00
_cell.angle_gamma   90.00
#
_symmetry.space_group_name_H-M   'P 1'
#
loop_
_entity.id
_entity.type
_entity.pdbx_description
1 polymer ?
#
loop_
_entity_poly.entity_id
_entity_poly.type
_entity_poly.pdbx_seq_one_letter_code
_entity_poly.pdbx_strand_id
1 'polypeptide(L)'
;PADRYEIPPQDMPAQDPVKRRSNVNEVATGYTETQARLEAMRCLQCKKALCVKGCPVEIKIKEFIAAIADGDFKEALAIIKQNSLLPAVCGRVCPQEVQCQQQCTVGLKFKDTQKAVSVGRLERFVADLDQNNDSVPAVAKETAMKVAVIGSGPGGIVAAADTRRAGHDVTIFEAFHKTGGVMVYGIPEFRLPKAIVQDEIDVLKKMGVKIVCNFIVGRTRTVEQLMTEDGFDAVYIGVGAGLPRFMGIEGESLVGVYSANEYLTRANLMKAYDFGKGA
;
A
#
# COMPACT_ATOMS: atom_id res chain seq x y z
N PRO A 1 0.87 -6.04 -32.90
CA PRO A 1 1.86 -5.77 -31.84
C PRO A 1 2.75 -4.54 -32.09
N ALA A 2 3.19 -4.29 -33.33
CA ALA A 2 4.04 -3.13 -33.65
C ALA A 2 3.30 -1.79 -33.51
N ASP A 3 2.03 -1.78 -33.91
CA ASP A 3 1.03 -0.72 -33.71
C ASP A 3 0.92 -0.24 -32.25
N ARG A 4 1.07 -1.14 -31.27
CA ARG A 4 1.01 -0.77 -29.84
C ARG A 4 2.11 0.20 -29.40
N TYR A 5 3.20 0.30 -30.15
CA TYR A 5 4.25 1.29 -29.88
C TYR A 5 3.88 2.70 -30.33
N GLU A 6 2.87 2.84 -31.19
CA GLU A 6 2.38 4.13 -31.69
C GLU A 6 1.38 4.77 -30.73
N ILE A 7 0.82 3.97 -29.80
CA ILE A 7 -0.07 4.46 -28.74
C ILE A 7 0.76 5.29 -27.74
N PRO A 8 0.49 6.59 -27.58
CA PRO A 8 1.25 7.45 -26.69
C PRO A 8 1.04 7.04 -25.22
N PRO A 9 2.06 7.21 -24.35
CA PRO A 9 1.87 7.04 -22.92
C PRO A 9 0.79 8.01 -22.42
N GLN A 10 -0.06 7.53 -21.51
CA GLN A 10 -1.08 8.36 -20.91
C GLN A 10 -0.50 9.11 -19.71
N ASP A 11 -0.63 10.44 -19.71
CA ASP A 11 -0.23 11.24 -18.57
C ASP A 11 -1.24 11.08 -17.43
N MET A 12 -0.73 10.91 -16.22
CA MET A 12 -1.54 10.86 -15.01
C MET A 12 -2.09 12.27 -14.73
N PRO A 13 -3.41 12.47 -14.71
CA PRO A 13 -4.00 13.72 -14.24
C PRO A 13 -3.47 14.09 -12.86
N ALA A 14 -3.15 15.36 -12.68
CA ALA A 14 -2.60 15.86 -11.43
C ALA A 14 -3.16 17.25 -11.10
N GLN A 15 -3.17 17.58 -9.81
CA GLN A 15 -3.51 18.92 -9.36
C GLN A 15 -2.55 19.96 -9.95
N ASP A 16 -3.11 21.13 -10.25
CA ASP A 16 -2.37 22.33 -10.65
C ASP A 16 -1.28 22.69 -9.61
N PRO A 17 -0.04 23.00 -10.02
CA PRO A 17 1.04 23.32 -9.10
C PRO A 17 0.77 24.50 -8.16
N VAL A 18 0.07 25.54 -8.65
CA VAL A 18 -0.27 26.73 -7.86
C VAL A 18 -1.32 26.41 -6.81
N LYS A 19 -2.24 25.49 -7.11
CA LYS A 19 -3.24 25.00 -6.15
C LYS A 19 -2.68 23.98 -5.16
N ARG A 20 -1.87 23.02 -5.60
CA ARG A 20 -1.40 21.90 -4.76
C ARG A 20 -0.36 22.28 -3.71
N ARG A 21 0.34 23.42 -3.89
CA ARG A 21 1.34 23.89 -2.91
C ARG A 21 0.73 24.31 -1.57
N SER A 22 -0.59 24.52 -1.50
CA SER A 22 -1.30 25.05 -0.33
C SER A 22 -2.33 24.07 0.24
N ASN A 23 -2.27 22.79 -0.13
CA ASN A 23 -3.15 21.76 0.43
C ASN A 23 -2.41 20.42 0.54
N VAL A 24 -3.05 19.44 1.20
CA VAL A 24 -2.50 18.10 1.42
C VAL A 24 -3.24 17.02 0.64
N ASN A 25 -4.14 17.40 -0.28
CA ASN A 25 -4.91 16.45 -1.06
C ASN A 25 -4.00 15.74 -2.07
N GLU A 26 -4.43 14.56 -2.52
CA GLU A 26 -3.64 13.73 -3.43
C GLU A 26 -3.23 14.47 -4.71
N VAL A 27 -1.93 14.50 -5.03
CA VAL A 27 -1.43 15.24 -6.20
C VAL A 27 -1.84 14.56 -7.50
N ALA A 28 -1.62 13.25 -7.60
CA ALA A 28 -2.01 12.46 -8.76
C ALA A 28 -3.45 11.98 -8.57
N THR A 29 -4.37 12.34 -9.46
CA THR A 29 -5.82 12.14 -9.27
C THR A 29 -6.35 10.88 -9.94
N GLY A 30 -5.48 10.02 -10.46
CA GLY A 30 -5.88 8.75 -11.08
C GLY A 30 -6.24 8.89 -12.57
N TYR A 31 -6.22 7.75 -13.27
CA TYR A 31 -6.68 7.70 -14.65
C TYR A 31 -8.20 7.74 -14.74
N THR A 32 -8.70 8.36 -15.81
CA THR A 32 -10.04 8.06 -16.32
C THR A 32 -10.07 6.67 -16.95
N GLU A 33 -11.26 6.10 -17.13
CA GLU A 33 -11.42 4.81 -17.81
C GLU A 33 -10.76 4.80 -19.20
N THR A 34 -11.01 5.83 -20.01
CA THR A 34 -10.43 5.96 -21.35
C THR A 34 -8.90 5.95 -21.30
N GLN A 35 -8.29 6.70 -20.39
CA GLN A 35 -6.84 6.70 -20.21
C GLN A 35 -6.32 5.33 -19.75
N ALA A 36 -6.97 4.69 -18.80
CA ALA A 36 -6.56 3.36 -18.31
C ALA A 36 -6.60 2.32 -19.44
N ARG A 37 -7.66 2.31 -20.24
CA ARG A 37 -7.79 1.38 -21.38
C ARG A 37 -6.75 1.66 -22.47
N LEU A 38 -6.54 2.93 -22.83
CA LEU A 38 -5.51 3.31 -23.81
C LEU A 38 -4.10 2.94 -23.34
N GLU A 39 -3.78 3.20 -22.07
CA GLU A 39 -2.49 2.83 -21.48
C GLU A 39 -2.32 1.30 -21.42
N ALA A 40 -3.38 0.56 -21.10
CA ALA A 40 -3.37 -0.91 -21.11
C ALA A 40 -3.12 -1.48 -22.52
N MET A 41 -3.68 -0.85 -23.56
CA MET A 41 -3.46 -1.26 -24.96
C MET A 41 -2.01 -1.11 -25.43
N ARG A 42 -1.16 -0.33 -24.72
CA ARG A 42 0.29 -0.25 -24.97
C ARG A 42 1.05 -1.53 -24.61
N CYS A 43 0.50 -2.35 -23.72
CA CYS A 43 1.12 -3.61 -23.31
C CYS A 43 1.25 -4.55 -24.50
N LEU A 44 2.45 -5.07 -24.77
CA LEU A 44 2.69 -5.93 -25.93
C LEU A 44 2.23 -7.39 -25.74
N GLN A 45 1.71 -7.72 -24.56
CA GLN A 45 1.40 -9.10 -24.17
C GLN A 45 2.60 -10.05 -24.39
N CYS A 46 3.80 -9.60 -23.99
CA CYS A 46 5.07 -10.29 -24.22
C CYS A 46 5.01 -11.78 -23.85
N LYS A 47 5.55 -12.66 -24.70
CA LYS A 47 5.66 -14.10 -24.39
C LYS A 47 6.42 -14.34 -23.08
N LYS A 48 7.54 -13.64 -22.89
CA LYS A 48 8.30 -13.59 -21.64
C LYS A 48 7.98 -12.30 -20.89
N ALA A 49 7.20 -12.40 -19.81
CA ALA A 49 6.71 -11.26 -19.04
C ALA A 49 7.75 -10.80 -18.01
N LEU A 50 8.83 -10.14 -18.44
CA LEU A 50 9.90 -9.68 -17.53
C LEU A 50 9.41 -8.68 -16.47
N CYS A 51 8.31 -7.97 -16.74
CA CYS A 51 7.65 -7.11 -15.77
C CYS A 51 7.18 -7.86 -14.52
N VAL A 52 6.72 -9.11 -14.66
CA VAL A 52 6.28 -9.98 -13.55
C VAL A 52 7.46 -10.28 -12.62
N LYS A 53 8.60 -10.68 -13.18
CA LYS A 53 9.84 -10.91 -12.42
C LYS A 53 10.36 -9.64 -11.73
N GLY A 54 10.08 -8.46 -12.31
CA GLY A 54 10.43 -7.16 -11.72
C GLY A 54 9.50 -6.73 -10.58
N CYS A 55 8.35 -7.40 -10.40
CA CYS A 55 7.45 -7.18 -9.28
C CYS A 55 7.86 -8.09 -8.10
N PRO A 56 8.13 -7.56 -6.90
CA PRO A 56 8.55 -8.37 -5.76
C PRO A 56 7.56 -9.48 -5.34
N VAL A 57 6.28 -9.31 -5.65
CA VAL A 57 5.20 -10.26 -5.35
C VAL A 57 4.67 -10.96 -6.61
N GLU A 58 5.37 -10.80 -7.74
CA GLU A 58 5.08 -11.48 -9.02
C GLU A 58 3.62 -11.39 -9.47
N ILE A 59 2.99 -10.21 -9.34
CA ILE A 59 1.64 -9.96 -9.86
C ILE A 59 1.57 -10.40 -11.33
N LYS A 60 0.46 -11.02 -11.71
CA LYS A 60 0.16 -11.43 -13.09
C LYS A 60 -0.15 -10.24 -14.00
N ILE A 61 0.86 -9.38 -14.22
CA ILE A 61 0.74 -8.06 -14.85
C ILE A 61 0.10 -8.11 -16.23
N LYS A 62 0.47 -9.11 -17.04
CA LYS A 62 -0.10 -9.26 -18.38
C LYS A 62 -1.61 -9.50 -18.36
N GLU A 63 -2.06 -10.32 -17.42
CA GLU A 63 -3.43 -10.81 -17.34
C GLU A 63 -4.35 -9.67 -16.89
N PHE A 64 -4.00 -8.98 -15.80
CA PHE A 64 -4.84 -7.86 -15.35
C PHE A 64 -4.84 -6.70 -16.35
N ILE A 65 -3.71 -6.43 -17.03
CA ILE A 65 -3.67 -5.38 -18.07
C ILE A 65 -4.50 -5.77 -19.30
N ALA A 66 -4.54 -7.06 -19.67
CA ALA A 66 -5.43 -7.52 -20.73
C ALA A 66 -6.90 -7.28 -20.35
N ALA A 67 -7.29 -7.65 -19.14
CA ALA A 67 -8.63 -7.43 -18.63
C ALA A 67 -9.01 -5.92 -18.61
N ILE A 68 -8.09 -5.03 -18.22
CA ILE A 68 -8.31 -3.57 -18.32
C ILE A 68 -8.54 -3.14 -19.77
N ALA A 69 -7.72 -3.62 -20.72
CA ALA A 69 -7.90 -3.26 -22.14
C ALA A 69 -9.27 -3.69 -22.67
N ASP A 70 -9.76 -4.86 -22.24
CA ASP A 70 -11.06 -5.41 -22.59
C ASP A 70 -12.23 -4.74 -21.84
N GLY A 71 -11.94 -3.94 -20.80
CA GLY A 71 -12.92 -3.22 -20.00
C GLY A 71 -13.46 -4.02 -18.80
N ASP A 72 -12.86 -5.18 -18.49
CA ASP A 72 -13.23 -6.00 -17.34
C ASP A 72 -12.37 -5.64 -16.11
N PHE A 73 -12.74 -4.53 -15.46
CA PHE A 73 -11.99 -4.04 -14.30
C PHE A 73 -12.16 -4.91 -13.05
N LYS A 74 -13.28 -5.64 -12.96
CA LYS A 74 -13.54 -6.55 -11.84
C LYS A 74 -12.61 -7.76 -11.93
N GLU A 75 -12.48 -8.36 -13.11
CA GLU A 75 -11.51 -9.44 -13.34
C GLU A 75 -10.08 -8.95 -13.16
N ALA A 76 -9.74 -7.77 -13.67
CA ALA A 76 -8.42 -7.18 -13.47
C ALA A 76 -8.05 -7.07 -11.98
N LEU A 77 -8.96 -6.56 -11.16
CA LEU A 77 -8.73 -6.48 -9.72
C LEU A 77 -8.65 -7.86 -9.06
N ALA A 78 -9.51 -8.80 -9.45
CA ALA A 78 -9.47 -10.18 -8.95
C ALA A 78 -8.11 -10.84 -9.24
N ILE A 79 -7.55 -10.63 -10.43
CA ILE A 79 -6.22 -11.10 -10.81
C ILE A 79 -5.14 -10.49 -9.90
N ILE A 80 -5.18 -9.18 -9.64
CA ILE A 80 -4.21 -8.52 -8.77
C ILE A 80 -4.30 -9.05 -7.33
N LYS A 81 -5.53 -9.22 -6.81
CA LYS A 81 -5.79 -9.71 -5.45
C LYS A 81 -5.33 -11.16 -5.20
N GLN A 82 -4.93 -11.91 -6.24
CA GLN A 82 -4.30 -13.22 -6.09
C GLN A 82 -2.89 -13.12 -5.46
N ASN A 83 -2.17 -12.01 -5.71
CA ASN A 83 -0.78 -11.83 -5.27
C ASN A 83 -0.61 -10.63 -4.32
N SER A 84 -1.47 -9.61 -4.40
CA SER A 84 -1.34 -8.37 -3.64
C SER A 84 -2.59 -8.09 -2.82
N LEU A 85 -2.39 -7.84 -1.53
CA LEU A 85 -3.45 -7.44 -0.60
C LEU A 85 -3.61 -5.92 -0.48
N LEU A 86 -2.68 -5.13 -1.03
CA LEU A 86 -2.66 -3.67 -0.89
C LEU A 86 -2.51 -2.96 -2.25
N PRO A 87 -3.29 -3.34 -3.29
CA PRO A 87 -3.07 -2.81 -4.64
C PRO A 87 -3.26 -1.29 -4.73
N ALA A 88 -4.22 -0.72 -3.99
CA ALA A 88 -4.43 0.72 -3.91
C ALA A 88 -3.22 1.47 -3.31
N VAL A 89 -2.46 0.82 -2.42
CA VAL A 89 -1.23 1.36 -1.84
C VAL A 89 -0.06 1.16 -2.80
N CYS A 90 0.18 -0.08 -3.24
CA CYS A 90 1.31 -0.44 -4.11
C CYS A 90 1.31 0.36 -5.42
N GLY A 91 0.14 0.52 -6.06
CA GLY A 91 0.00 1.33 -7.26
C GLY A 91 0.38 2.81 -7.09
N ARG A 92 0.35 3.33 -5.85
CA ARG A 92 0.73 4.72 -5.51
C ARG A 92 2.18 4.88 -5.09
N VAL A 93 2.72 3.91 -4.36
CA VAL A 93 3.98 4.11 -3.62
C VAL A 93 5.15 3.26 -4.10
N CYS A 94 4.90 2.17 -4.84
CA CYS A 94 5.99 1.37 -5.39
C CYS A 94 6.87 2.24 -6.32
N PRO A 95 8.20 2.11 -6.27
CA PRO A 95 9.10 2.78 -7.20
C PRO A 95 9.16 1.95 -8.50
N GLN A 96 8.12 2.04 -9.34
CA GLN A 96 7.97 1.13 -10.47
C GLN A 96 9.14 1.20 -11.46
N GLU A 97 9.79 2.36 -11.57
CA GLU A 97 10.96 2.64 -12.42
C GLU A 97 12.19 1.77 -12.11
N VAL A 98 12.28 1.23 -10.88
CA VAL A 98 13.30 0.25 -10.46
C VAL A 98 12.69 -1.13 -10.16
N GLN A 99 11.42 -1.34 -10.51
CA GLN A 99 10.70 -2.60 -10.32
C GLN A 99 10.06 -3.07 -11.64
N CYS A 100 8.74 -3.26 -11.68
CA CYS A 100 8.01 -3.85 -12.80
C CYS A 100 8.16 -3.08 -14.13
N GLN A 101 8.37 -1.76 -14.09
CA GLN A 101 8.54 -0.94 -15.30
C GLN A 101 9.98 -0.95 -15.81
N GLN A 102 10.97 -1.21 -14.96
CA GLN A 102 12.39 -1.26 -15.35
C GLN A 102 12.63 -2.28 -16.48
N GLN A 103 11.96 -3.42 -16.40
CA GLN A 103 12.11 -4.54 -17.34
C GLN A 103 11.02 -4.58 -18.42
N CYS A 104 10.18 -3.54 -18.52
CA CYS A 104 9.12 -3.49 -19.52
C CYS A 104 9.70 -3.33 -20.93
N THR A 105 9.36 -4.24 -21.85
CA THR A 105 9.85 -4.22 -23.24
C THR A 105 9.56 -2.91 -23.97
N VAL A 106 8.42 -2.27 -23.67
CA VAL A 106 8.07 -0.94 -24.23
C VAL A 106 9.08 0.12 -23.77
N GLY A 107 9.36 0.19 -22.47
CA GLY A 107 10.34 1.13 -21.91
C GLY A 107 11.75 0.86 -22.43
N LEU A 108 12.14 -0.41 -22.53
CA LEU A 108 13.44 -0.82 -23.09
C LEU A 108 13.61 -0.40 -24.55
N LYS A 109 12.57 -0.52 -25.39
CA LYS A 109 12.61 -0.05 -26.79
C LYS A 109 12.94 1.43 -26.87
N PHE A 110 12.32 2.25 -26.01
CA PHE A 110 12.54 3.70 -25.99
C PHE A 110 13.71 4.14 -25.12
N LYS A 111 14.39 3.19 -24.44
CA LYS A 111 15.47 3.43 -23.47
C LYS A 111 15.07 4.41 -22.36
N ASP A 112 13.81 4.32 -21.94
CA ASP A 112 13.22 5.23 -20.96
C ASP A 112 12.13 4.49 -20.15
N THR A 113 12.35 4.36 -18.84
CA THR A 113 11.41 3.68 -17.94
C THR A 113 10.11 4.45 -17.77
N GLN A 114 10.09 5.75 -18.02
CA GLN A 114 8.87 6.57 -18.01
C GLN A 114 7.98 6.29 -19.23
N LYS A 115 8.56 5.73 -20.31
CA LYS A 115 7.83 5.28 -21.49
C LYS A 115 7.39 3.81 -21.40
N ALA A 116 7.68 3.11 -20.30
CA ALA A 116 7.13 1.78 -20.06
C ALA A 116 5.59 1.82 -20.01
N VAL A 117 4.97 0.65 -20.06
CA VAL A 117 3.54 0.53 -19.68
C VAL A 117 3.43 0.89 -18.21
N SER A 118 2.50 1.79 -17.88
CA SER A 118 2.35 2.35 -16.53
C SER A 118 1.64 1.38 -15.58
N VAL A 119 2.30 0.28 -15.24
CA VAL A 119 1.73 -0.83 -14.45
C VAL A 119 1.13 -0.35 -13.13
N GLY A 120 1.87 0.47 -12.36
CA GLY A 120 1.40 0.96 -11.06
C GLY A 120 0.17 1.86 -11.17
N ARG A 121 0.08 2.66 -12.23
CA ARG A 121 -1.08 3.54 -12.49
C ARG A 121 -2.33 2.73 -12.86
N LEU A 122 -2.16 1.63 -13.59
CA LEU A 122 -3.23 0.70 -13.94
C LEU A 122 -3.70 -0.12 -12.72
N GLU A 123 -2.76 -0.60 -11.90
CA GLU A 123 -3.05 -1.28 -10.62
C GLU A 123 -3.85 -0.35 -9.69
N ARG A 124 -3.39 0.90 -9.55
CA ARG A 124 -4.12 1.94 -8.81
C ARG A 124 -5.53 2.13 -9.36
N PHE A 125 -5.67 2.30 -10.67
CA PHE A 125 -6.96 2.60 -11.31
C PHE A 125 -8.01 1.54 -10.95
N VAL A 126 -7.69 0.25 -11.12
CA VAL A 126 -8.66 -0.82 -10.82
C VAL A 126 -8.94 -0.97 -9.34
N ALA A 127 -7.95 -0.71 -8.48
CA ALA A 127 -8.15 -0.71 -7.04
C ALA A 127 -9.05 0.44 -6.57
N ASP A 128 -8.90 1.64 -7.17
CA ASP A 128 -9.70 2.82 -6.84
C ASP A 128 -11.18 2.72 -7.28
N LEU A 129 -11.50 1.79 -8.19
CA LEU A 129 -12.89 1.51 -8.61
C LEU A 129 -13.65 0.65 -7.59
N ASP A 130 -12.96 -0.08 -6.72
CA ASP A 130 -13.55 -0.96 -5.71
C ASP A 130 -13.96 -0.18 -4.45
N GLN A 131 -14.84 0.81 -4.63
CA GLN A 131 -15.09 1.87 -3.63
C GLN A 131 -15.87 1.46 -2.38
N ASN A 132 -16.18 0.18 -2.17
CA ASN A 132 -16.83 -0.25 -0.92
C ASN A 132 -16.20 -1.49 -0.28
N ASN A 133 -15.27 -2.16 -0.96
CA ASN A 133 -14.62 -3.40 -0.50
C ASN A 133 -15.65 -4.36 0.18
N ASP A 134 -16.85 -4.44 -0.41
CA ASP A 134 -18.00 -5.14 0.19
C ASP A 134 -17.77 -6.65 0.20
N SER A 135 -16.90 -7.14 -0.69
CA SER A 135 -16.45 -8.52 -0.69
C SER A 135 -15.44 -8.74 0.44
N VAL A 136 -15.94 -9.17 1.60
CA VAL A 136 -15.09 -9.71 2.67
C VAL A 136 -14.42 -10.99 2.13
N PRO A 137 -13.08 -11.09 2.15
CA PRO A 137 -12.40 -12.31 1.74
C PRO A 137 -12.90 -13.53 2.52
N ALA A 138 -13.03 -14.66 1.81
CA ALA A 138 -13.45 -15.91 2.44
C ALA A 138 -12.43 -16.34 3.51
N VAL A 139 -12.95 -16.83 4.63
CA VAL A 139 -12.18 -17.41 5.72
C VAL A 139 -12.42 -18.91 5.74
N ALA A 140 -11.35 -19.70 5.80
CA ALA A 140 -11.43 -21.14 5.98
C ALA A 140 -12.05 -21.51 7.34
N LYS A 141 -12.34 -22.79 7.51
CA LYS A 141 -12.90 -23.31 8.76
C LYS A 141 -11.98 -22.98 9.94
N GLU A 142 -12.57 -22.54 11.05
CA GLU A 142 -11.86 -22.19 12.28
C GLU A 142 -10.96 -23.35 12.74
N THR A 143 -9.69 -23.05 13.02
CA THR A 143 -8.68 -24.03 13.46
C THR A 143 -8.48 -24.07 14.97
N ALA A 144 -9.16 -23.20 15.73
CA ALA A 144 -8.97 -22.93 17.16
C ALA A 144 -7.59 -22.35 17.56
N MET A 145 -6.69 -22.11 16.61
CA MET A 145 -5.37 -21.52 16.88
C MET A 145 -5.47 -19.99 16.94
N LYS A 146 -4.76 -19.38 17.90
CA LYS A 146 -4.68 -17.94 18.12
C LYS A 146 -3.32 -17.40 17.70
N VAL A 147 -3.34 -16.32 16.90
CA VAL A 147 -2.11 -15.67 16.42
C VAL A 147 -2.09 -14.20 16.80
N ALA A 148 -1.02 -13.78 17.47
CA ALA A 148 -0.73 -12.39 17.75
C ALA A 148 0.13 -11.79 16.63
N VAL A 149 -0.27 -10.63 16.12
CA VAL A 149 0.47 -9.86 15.12
C VAL A 149 0.91 -8.55 15.76
N ILE A 150 2.21 -8.33 15.91
CA ILE A 150 2.76 -7.14 16.57
C ILE A 150 3.15 -6.10 15.52
N GLY A 151 2.40 -5.00 15.48
CA GLY A 151 2.54 -3.91 14.52
C GLY A 151 1.49 -3.98 13.40
N SER A 152 0.85 -2.84 13.12
CA SER A 152 -0.21 -2.72 12.09
C SER A 152 0.27 -2.09 10.77
N GLY A 153 1.57 -2.15 10.50
CA GLY A 153 2.13 -1.75 9.20
C GLY A 153 1.77 -2.71 8.06
N PRO A 154 2.27 -2.48 6.83
CA PRO A 154 1.96 -3.32 5.67
C PRO A 154 2.19 -4.82 5.92
N GLY A 155 3.31 -5.18 6.54
CA GLY A 155 3.64 -6.58 6.86
C GLY A 155 2.67 -7.21 7.86
N GLY A 156 2.27 -6.46 8.89
CA GLY A 156 1.28 -6.93 9.87
C GLY A 156 -0.13 -7.08 9.28
N ILE A 157 -0.55 -6.14 8.43
CA ILE A 157 -1.83 -6.21 7.72
C ILE A 157 -1.89 -7.46 6.82
N VAL A 158 -0.86 -7.69 6.02
CA VAL A 158 -0.75 -8.86 5.13
C VAL A 158 -0.72 -10.16 5.94
N ALA A 159 0.14 -10.24 6.95
CA ALA A 159 0.23 -11.40 7.81
C ALA A 159 -1.11 -11.70 8.50
N ALA A 160 -1.81 -10.68 9.00
CA ALA A 160 -3.11 -10.85 9.63
C ALA A 160 -4.18 -11.32 8.65
N ALA A 161 -4.23 -10.76 7.43
CA ALA A 161 -5.17 -11.16 6.40
C ALA A 161 -5.01 -12.63 6.02
N ASP A 162 -3.79 -13.07 5.70
CA ASP A 162 -3.54 -14.44 5.24
C ASP A 162 -3.71 -15.46 6.38
N THR A 163 -3.25 -15.10 7.58
CA THR A 163 -3.46 -15.92 8.78
C THR A 163 -4.94 -16.06 9.11
N ARG A 164 -5.72 -14.98 8.95
CA ARG A 164 -7.17 -15.02 9.15
C ARG A 164 -7.85 -15.84 8.06
N ARG A 165 -7.46 -15.71 6.79
CA ARG A 165 -7.97 -16.53 5.68
C ARG A 165 -7.78 -18.01 5.91
N ALA A 166 -6.70 -18.40 6.58
CA ALA A 166 -6.42 -19.79 6.97
C ALA A 166 -7.31 -20.32 8.12
N GLY A 167 -8.18 -19.49 8.72
CA GLY A 167 -9.13 -19.91 9.76
C GLY A 167 -8.61 -19.73 11.18
N HIS A 168 -7.57 -18.93 11.41
CA HIS A 168 -7.05 -18.64 12.75
C HIS A 168 -7.74 -17.43 13.40
N ASP A 169 -7.77 -17.37 14.74
CA ASP A 169 -8.18 -16.18 15.50
C ASP A 169 -6.99 -15.22 15.60
N VAL A 170 -7.11 -14.05 14.97
CA VAL A 170 -5.99 -13.12 14.82
C VAL A 170 -6.25 -11.85 15.63
N THR A 171 -5.26 -11.45 16.42
CA THR A 171 -5.25 -10.15 17.11
C THR A 171 -4.00 -9.36 16.73
N ILE A 172 -4.20 -8.15 16.19
CA ILE A 172 -3.14 -7.18 15.94
C ILE A 172 -2.94 -6.28 17.18
N PHE A 173 -1.70 -6.12 17.61
CA PHE A 173 -1.30 -5.19 18.66
C PHE A 173 -0.52 -4.02 18.05
N GLU A 174 -1.00 -2.79 18.25
CA GLU A 174 -0.42 -1.58 17.69
C GLU A 174 -0.04 -0.60 18.81
N ALA A 175 1.18 -0.05 18.74
CA ALA A 175 1.70 0.88 19.73
C ALA A 175 1.01 2.25 19.65
N PHE A 176 0.68 2.73 18.45
CA PHE A 176 -0.01 3.99 18.25
C PHE A 176 -1.53 3.88 18.50
N HIS A 177 -2.17 5.04 18.59
CA HIS A 177 -3.63 5.18 18.67
C HIS A 177 -4.33 5.01 17.31
N LYS A 178 -3.56 4.88 16.22
CA LYS A 178 -4.06 4.59 14.86
C LYS A 178 -3.24 3.48 14.23
N THR A 179 -3.90 2.71 13.37
CA THR A 179 -3.32 1.61 12.61
C THR A 179 -2.67 2.06 11.30
N GLY A 180 -1.86 1.20 10.67
CA GLY A 180 -1.34 1.39 9.31
C GLY A 180 0.16 1.70 9.24
N GLY A 181 0.82 1.90 10.38
CA GLY A 181 2.25 2.16 10.47
C GLY A 181 2.71 3.33 9.59
N VAL A 182 3.79 3.14 8.82
CA VAL A 182 4.37 4.19 7.96
C VAL A 182 3.38 4.73 6.93
N MET A 183 2.37 3.96 6.54
CA MET A 183 1.33 4.42 5.62
C MET A 183 0.46 5.54 6.22
N VAL A 184 0.43 5.65 7.56
CA VAL A 184 -0.32 6.66 8.29
C VAL A 184 0.58 7.74 8.89
N TYR A 185 1.64 7.39 9.60
CA TYR A 185 2.50 8.41 10.24
C TYR A 185 3.60 8.95 9.31
N GLY A 186 3.99 8.21 8.26
CA GLY A 186 5.15 8.53 7.42
C GLY A 186 4.79 9.11 6.06
N ILE A 187 4.08 8.34 5.23
CA ILE A 187 3.73 8.74 3.87
C ILE A 187 2.64 9.82 3.93
N PRO A 188 2.84 11.02 3.36
CA PRO A 188 1.85 12.09 3.45
C PRO A 188 0.54 11.84 2.70
N GLU A 189 -0.53 12.53 3.10
CA GLU A 189 -1.86 12.48 2.48
C GLU A 189 -1.82 12.77 0.96
N PHE A 190 -0.96 13.72 0.55
CA PHE A 190 -0.85 14.14 -0.85
C PHE A 190 -0.31 13.04 -1.78
N ARG A 191 0.22 11.95 -1.22
CA ARG A 191 0.74 10.78 -1.95
C ARG A 191 -0.03 9.50 -1.65
N LEU A 192 -0.47 9.31 -0.41
CA LEU A 192 -1.26 8.16 0.01
C LEU A 192 -2.41 8.63 0.92
N PRO A 193 -3.62 8.77 0.35
CA PRO A 193 -4.81 9.11 1.13
C PRO A 193 -5.03 8.13 2.28
N LYS A 194 -5.32 8.64 3.47
CA LYS A 194 -5.42 7.81 4.68
C LYS A 194 -6.70 6.97 4.70
N ALA A 195 -7.73 7.42 3.98
CA ALA A 195 -8.96 6.67 3.77
C ALA A 195 -8.67 5.28 3.18
N ILE A 196 -7.77 5.19 2.19
CA ILE A 196 -7.37 3.91 1.57
C ILE A 196 -6.82 2.94 2.60
N VAL A 197 -5.96 3.43 3.50
CA VAL A 197 -5.38 2.59 4.56
C VAL A 197 -6.46 2.17 5.55
N GLN A 198 -7.41 3.06 5.85
CA GLN A 198 -8.54 2.75 6.73
C GLN A 198 -9.45 1.68 6.14
N ASP A 199 -9.72 1.72 4.84
CA ASP A 199 -10.54 0.72 4.15
C ASP A 199 -9.93 -0.68 4.26
N GLU A 200 -8.60 -0.82 4.10
CA GLU A 200 -7.91 -2.10 4.26
C GLU A 200 -7.99 -2.63 5.70
N ILE A 201 -7.88 -1.72 6.68
CA ILE A 201 -8.05 -2.08 8.10
C ILE A 201 -9.49 -2.50 8.39
N ASP A 202 -10.47 -1.86 7.78
CA ASP A 202 -11.87 -2.20 7.99
C ASP A 202 -12.26 -3.52 7.32
N VAL A 203 -11.63 -3.89 6.20
CA VAL A 203 -11.72 -5.25 5.65
C VAL A 203 -11.20 -6.28 6.65
N LEU A 204 -10.03 -6.05 7.27
CA LEU A 204 -9.51 -6.97 8.30
C LEU A 204 -10.51 -7.14 9.46
N LYS A 205 -11.10 -6.05 9.95
CA LYS A 205 -12.13 -6.12 10.99
C LYS A 205 -13.36 -6.91 10.51
N LYS A 206 -13.82 -6.68 9.28
CA LYS A 206 -14.93 -7.45 8.67
C LYS A 206 -14.60 -8.94 8.55
N MET A 207 -13.34 -9.30 8.33
CA MET A 207 -12.86 -10.69 8.35
C MET A 207 -12.83 -11.30 9.76
N GLY A 208 -13.01 -10.50 10.81
CA GLY A 208 -12.97 -10.93 12.22
C GLY A 208 -11.62 -10.74 12.91
N VAL A 209 -10.67 -10.02 12.30
CA VAL A 209 -9.40 -9.67 12.95
C VAL A 209 -9.65 -8.64 14.05
N LYS A 210 -9.16 -8.94 15.26
CA LYS A 210 -9.20 -8.02 16.40
C LYS A 210 -8.00 -7.08 16.33
N ILE A 211 -8.18 -5.82 16.73
CA ILE A 211 -7.10 -4.84 16.74
C ILE A 211 -7.10 -4.10 18.07
N VAL A 212 -5.95 -4.10 18.75
CA VAL A 212 -5.72 -3.44 20.03
C VAL A 212 -4.67 -2.35 19.82
N CYS A 213 -5.11 -1.10 19.80
CA CYS A 213 -4.25 0.09 19.72
C CYS A 213 -3.74 0.51 21.10
N ASN A 214 -2.78 1.45 21.14
CA ASN A 214 -2.13 1.92 22.37
C ASN A 214 -1.50 0.78 23.21
N PHE A 215 -1.05 -0.27 22.53
CA PHE A 215 -0.51 -1.47 23.16
C PHE A 215 0.95 -1.68 22.76
N ILE A 216 1.85 -1.34 23.66
CA ILE A 216 3.29 -1.41 23.42
C ILE A 216 3.80 -2.77 23.88
N VAL A 217 3.93 -3.71 22.95
CA VAL A 217 4.56 -5.01 23.27
C VAL A 217 6.01 -4.78 23.70
N GLY A 218 6.42 -5.41 24.81
CA GLY A 218 7.65 -5.16 25.55
C GLY A 218 7.50 -4.18 26.72
N ARG A 219 6.36 -3.49 26.83
CA ARG A 219 6.01 -2.63 27.98
C ARG A 219 4.67 -3.04 28.62
N THR A 220 3.61 -3.15 27.82
CA THR A 220 2.28 -3.56 28.28
C THR A 220 2.21 -5.08 28.52
N ARG A 221 2.73 -5.87 27.57
CA ARG A 221 2.95 -7.32 27.68
C ARG A 221 4.24 -7.67 26.97
N THR A 222 5.01 -8.64 27.46
CA THR A 222 6.10 -9.24 26.69
C THR A 222 5.57 -10.25 25.68
N VAL A 223 6.40 -10.63 24.69
CA VAL A 223 6.06 -11.71 23.76
C VAL A 223 5.81 -13.03 24.50
N GLU A 224 6.61 -13.33 25.52
CA GLU A 224 6.44 -14.51 26.35
C GLU A 224 5.07 -14.52 27.04
N GLN A 225 4.66 -13.41 27.64
CA GLN A 225 3.35 -13.30 28.30
C GLN A 225 2.18 -13.42 27.31
N LEU A 226 2.31 -12.89 26.09
CA LEU A 226 1.30 -13.11 25.06
C LEU A 226 1.10 -14.61 24.81
N MET A 227 2.19 -15.39 24.76
CA MET A 227 2.12 -16.82 24.50
C MET A 227 1.65 -17.63 25.72
N THR A 228 2.19 -17.33 26.91
CA THR A 228 1.99 -18.16 28.11
C THR A 228 0.80 -17.74 28.96
N GLU A 229 0.47 -16.44 29.03
CA GLU A 229 -0.64 -15.91 29.84
C GLU A 229 -1.88 -15.63 28.99
N ASP A 230 -1.72 -15.03 27.80
CA ASP A 230 -2.86 -14.61 26.95
C ASP A 230 -3.27 -15.71 25.94
N GLY A 231 -2.52 -16.82 25.88
CA GLY A 231 -2.85 -18.05 25.17
C GLY A 231 -2.72 -17.95 23.65
N PHE A 232 -1.80 -17.13 23.14
CA PHE A 232 -1.46 -17.10 21.71
C PHE A 232 -0.52 -18.25 21.35
N ASP A 233 -0.88 -19.03 20.33
CA ASP A 233 -0.09 -20.17 19.85
C ASP A 233 1.11 -19.74 19.00
N ALA A 234 1.00 -18.58 18.34
CA ALA A 234 2.06 -18.02 17.51
C ALA A 234 2.08 -16.50 17.56
N VAL A 235 3.26 -15.93 17.30
CA VAL A 235 3.49 -14.48 17.27
C VAL A 235 4.24 -14.10 15.98
N TYR A 236 3.69 -13.14 15.25
CA TYR A 236 4.37 -12.47 14.14
C TYR A 236 4.84 -11.08 14.58
N ILE A 237 6.11 -10.75 14.32
CA ILE A 237 6.71 -9.45 14.68
C ILE A 237 6.90 -8.61 13.43
N GLY A 238 6.05 -7.59 13.26
CA GLY A 238 6.02 -6.66 12.12
C GLY A 238 6.20 -5.20 12.52
N VAL A 239 7.09 -4.91 13.49
CA VAL A 239 7.27 -3.57 14.09
C VAL A 239 8.00 -2.55 13.20
N GLY A 240 8.60 -3.00 12.09
CA GLY A 240 9.35 -2.15 11.18
C GLY A 240 10.64 -1.57 11.79
N ALA A 241 11.14 -0.49 11.19
CA ALA A 241 12.36 0.19 11.59
C ALA A 241 12.10 1.68 11.89
N GLY A 242 11.40 1.95 12.99
CA GLY A 242 10.89 3.30 13.35
C GLY A 242 11.84 4.20 14.15
N LEU A 243 13.00 3.72 14.58
CA LEU A 243 13.96 4.50 15.38
C LEU A 243 14.80 5.42 14.48
N PRO A 244 14.75 6.76 14.65
CA PRO A 244 15.56 7.68 13.85
C PRO A 244 17.06 7.52 14.18
N ARG A 245 17.91 7.86 13.21
CA ARG A 245 19.36 8.03 13.40
C ARG A 245 19.72 9.50 13.24
N PHE A 246 20.41 10.02 14.24
CA PHE A 246 20.98 11.36 14.27
C PHE A 246 22.46 11.30 13.86
N MET A 247 22.96 12.38 13.25
CA MET A 247 24.32 12.48 12.71
C MET A 247 25.38 12.66 13.81
N GLY A 248 25.01 13.15 14.99
CA GLY A 248 25.93 13.44 16.10
C GLY A 248 26.77 14.69 15.87
N ILE A 249 26.28 15.65 15.09
CA ILE A 249 27.00 16.88 14.75
C ILE A 249 26.65 18.04 15.70
N GLU A 250 27.54 19.01 15.82
CA GLU A 250 27.27 20.23 16.59
C GLU A 250 26.02 20.95 16.05
N GLY A 251 25.14 21.37 16.96
CA GLY A 251 23.89 22.05 16.62
C GLY A 251 22.68 21.15 16.37
N GLU A 252 22.82 19.82 16.39
CA GLU A 252 21.71 18.88 16.13
C GLU A 252 20.59 18.92 17.19
N SER A 253 20.87 19.46 18.38
CA SER A 253 19.89 19.67 19.46
C SER A 253 19.28 21.08 19.49
N LEU A 254 19.56 21.94 18.49
CA LEU A 254 19.02 23.30 18.44
C LEU A 254 17.51 23.32 18.15
N VAL A 255 16.82 24.36 18.62
CA VAL A 255 15.40 24.58 18.32
C VAL A 255 15.19 24.70 16.82
N GLY A 256 14.23 23.95 16.28
CA GLY A 256 13.92 23.91 14.86
C GLY A 256 14.59 22.75 14.10
N VAL A 257 15.48 22.00 14.76
CA VAL A 257 16.00 20.73 14.21
C VAL A 257 15.05 19.60 14.57
N TYR A 258 14.64 18.83 13.56
CA TYR A 258 13.71 17.72 13.71
C TYR A 258 14.27 16.47 13.02
N SER A 259 14.02 15.29 13.61
CA SER A 259 14.06 14.07 12.81
C SER A 259 12.91 14.05 11.81
N ALA A 260 13.11 13.42 10.65
CA ALA A 260 12.03 13.20 9.69
C ALA A 260 10.86 12.45 10.35
N ASN A 261 11.15 11.49 11.23
CA ASN A 261 10.16 10.74 11.98
C ASN A 261 9.27 11.66 12.84
N GLU A 262 9.87 12.57 13.60
CA GLU A 262 9.11 13.53 14.42
C GLU A 262 8.27 14.46 13.54
N TYR A 263 8.88 15.08 12.54
CA TYR A 263 8.21 16.05 11.68
C TYR A 263 7.02 15.43 10.95
N LEU A 264 7.22 14.27 10.31
CA LEU A 264 6.18 13.55 9.59
C LEU A 264 5.10 13.00 10.53
N THR A 265 5.45 12.53 11.74
CA THR A 265 4.45 12.10 12.72
C THR A 265 3.57 13.27 13.15
N ARG A 266 4.15 14.43 13.44
CA ARG A 266 3.38 15.65 13.75
C ARG A 266 2.49 16.06 12.57
N ALA A 267 3.03 16.11 11.36
CA ALA A 267 2.29 16.52 10.18
C ALA A 267 1.16 15.55 9.82
N ASN A 268 1.46 14.25 9.74
CA ASN A 268 0.56 13.25 9.19
C ASN A 268 -0.36 12.61 10.24
N LEU A 269 0.20 12.16 11.36
CA LEU A 269 -0.57 11.45 12.39
C LEU A 269 -1.39 12.43 13.23
N MET A 270 -0.75 13.51 13.66
CA MET A 270 -1.35 14.55 14.51
C MET A 270 -2.02 15.67 13.72
N LYS A 271 -1.95 15.64 12.38
CA LYS A 271 -2.53 16.65 11.47
C LYS A 271 -2.12 18.09 11.80
N ALA A 272 -0.85 18.32 12.12
CA ALA A 272 -0.36 19.65 12.51
C ALA A 272 -0.59 20.75 11.45
N TYR A 273 -0.88 20.39 10.19
CA TYR A 273 -1.28 21.32 9.13
C TYR A 273 -2.69 21.89 9.29
N ASP A 274 -3.55 21.28 10.12
CA ASP A 274 -4.93 21.73 10.38
C ASP A 274 -5.01 22.54 11.69
N PHE A 275 -4.03 23.42 11.90
CA PHE A 275 -3.91 24.23 13.09
C PHE A 275 -5.11 25.17 13.26
N GLY A 276 -5.76 25.13 14.43
CA GLY A 276 -6.93 25.97 14.74
C GLY A 276 -8.30 25.35 14.45
N LYS A 277 -8.37 24.16 13.84
CA LYS A 277 -9.64 23.42 13.66
C LYS A 277 -9.90 22.32 14.69
N GLY A 278 -9.05 22.22 15.72
CA GLY A 278 -9.13 21.21 16.76
C GLY A 278 -8.52 19.89 16.29
N ALA A 279 -7.39 19.52 16.88
CA ALA A 279 -6.87 18.16 16.83
C ALA A 279 -7.68 17.28 17.79
#